data_AF-A0A535VIY1-F1
#
_entry.id   AF-A0A535VIY1-F1
#
_cell.length_a   1.000
_cell.length_b   1.000
_cell.length_c   1.000
_cell.angle_alpha   90.00
_cell.angle_beta   90.00
_cell.angle_gamma   90.00
#
_symmetry.space_group_name_H-M   'P 1'
#
loop_
_entity.id
_entity.type
_entity.pdbx_description
1 polymer ?
#
loop_
_entity_poly.entity_id
_entity_poly.type
_entity_poly.pdbx_seq_one_letter_code
_entity_poly.pdbx_strand_id
1 'polypeptide(L)'
;MSKVALAAVGVLAMLSSACGSPGPSTASAARTGSPAPDGVATASSTSSPVAFVPTSTTNTLNLLAPAGGPPATFVAQVNSITCTGPIGASDSVAFVQLHSGSHVIRDYSDPARPRSVCQFPADLATAQLIDAHHALVGGPNFVYAVIELPEKTARWFQLPNVGDQFPTLVAVAPQLDAIAYLTTDMAGKTDKVHLATSSGDAVVASLTNPHGGRCGSAEDSKPGDYAHSGGHLYVLDQPFQTINSLLVLEGGLTRLAVIPQGQWAPGAQPAMAVWSPTSDTLYYRKGGNVWRWTAAGGARVFLPGVAWYYPTISADGNHLAYSVIRSDGLHNVYLVDLAHGGSPQLVGKGARTTPVFLNSGQLWYRSEGNPICGPGGDQPLVYELGDGSEASSIIDFVGSVWPSTSANF
;
A
#
# COMPACT_ATOMS: atom_id res chain seq x y z
N MET A 1 -11.93 27.17 51.29
CA MET A 1 -12.18 28.62 51.20
C MET A 1 -10.86 29.35 51.03
N SER A 2 -10.69 30.06 49.90
CA SER A 2 -9.77 31.18 49.62
C SER A 2 -8.24 30.97 49.83
N LYS A 3 -7.33 31.40 48.96
CA LYS A 3 -7.38 32.42 47.89
C LYS A 3 -6.22 32.21 46.90
N VAL A 4 -6.49 32.65 45.68
CA VAL A 4 -5.64 32.80 44.49
C VAL A 4 -4.44 33.72 44.71
N ALA A 5 -3.33 33.47 44.00
CA ALA A 5 -2.41 34.52 43.57
C ALA A 5 -1.94 34.25 42.12
N LEU A 6 -2.32 35.19 41.25
CA LEU A 6 -1.97 35.37 39.85
C LEU A 6 -0.60 36.06 39.77
N ALA A 7 0.25 35.71 38.80
CA ALA A 7 1.33 36.59 38.35
C ALA A 7 1.44 36.53 36.83
N ALA A 8 0.98 37.61 36.20
CA ALA A 8 1.27 37.99 34.82
C ALA A 8 2.59 38.79 34.77
N VAL A 9 3.24 38.82 33.60
CA VAL A 9 4.19 39.81 33.02
C VAL A 9 5.00 39.02 31.97
N GLY A 10 5.23 39.47 30.74
CA GLY A 10 4.89 40.70 30.06
C GLY A 10 5.25 40.57 28.57
N VAL A 11 4.50 41.30 27.75
CA VAL A 11 4.70 41.50 26.32
C VAL A 11 5.93 42.39 26.11
N LEU A 12 6.83 42.02 25.20
CA LEU A 12 7.77 42.94 24.58
C LEU A 12 7.63 42.87 23.07
N ALA A 13 7.12 43.96 22.49
CA ALA A 13 7.10 44.23 21.06
C ALA A 13 8.16 45.30 20.76
N MET A 14 8.99 45.08 19.74
CA MET A 14 9.70 46.11 18.97
C MET A 14 9.79 45.55 17.53
N LEU A 15 9.07 46.12 16.56
CA LEU A 15 9.37 47.31 15.73
C LEU A 15 10.43 47.06 14.64
N SER A 16 9.97 47.43 13.44
CA SER A 16 10.41 47.26 12.06
C SER A 16 11.61 48.09 11.58
N SER A 17 12.33 47.59 10.57
CA SER A 17 12.97 48.31 9.42
C SER A 17 13.52 47.24 8.45
N ALA A 18 13.05 47.07 7.20
CA ALA A 18 13.06 47.89 5.98
C ALA A 18 14.36 47.78 5.13
N CYS A 19 14.14 47.36 3.87
CA CYS A 19 14.90 47.60 2.63
C CYS A 19 16.26 46.91 2.36
N GLY A 20 16.34 46.25 1.19
CA GLY A 20 17.61 46.02 0.50
C GLY A 20 17.63 44.87 -0.52
N SER A 21 17.09 45.09 -1.72
CA SER A 21 17.43 44.30 -2.92
C SER A 21 18.51 45.00 -3.73
N PRO A 22 19.38 44.26 -4.45
CA PRO A 22 19.86 44.70 -5.74
C PRO A 22 19.53 43.70 -6.86
N GLY A 23 19.20 44.26 -8.02
CA GLY A 23 18.78 43.56 -9.23
C GLY A 23 19.90 42.96 -10.09
N PRO A 24 19.56 42.52 -11.31
CA PRO A 24 20.36 41.58 -12.12
C PRO A 24 21.40 42.28 -12.98
N SER A 25 22.54 41.62 -13.19
CA SER A 25 23.57 42.04 -14.14
C SER A 25 23.45 41.21 -15.42
N THR A 26 23.12 41.89 -16.51
CA THR A 26 23.28 41.41 -17.88
C THR A 26 24.72 41.66 -18.36
N ALA A 27 25.32 40.69 -19.03
CA ALA A 27 26.44 40.92 -19.93
C ALA A 27 26.41 39.89 -21.08
N SER A 28 26.18 40.41 -22.27
CA SER A 28 26.32 39.74 -23.56
C SER A 28 27.78 39.85 -24.02
N ALA A 29 28.34 38.76 -24.55
CA ALA A 29 29.42 38.82 -25.54
C ALA A 29 29.45 37.52 -26.36
N ALA A 30 29.08 37.67 -27.63
CA ALA A 30 29.25 36.67 -28.67
C ALA A 30 30.74 36.41 -28.97
N ARG A 31 31.09 35.15 -29.25
CA ARG A 31 32.15 34.82 -30.21
C ARG A 31 31.75 33.59 -31.03
N THR A 32 31.89 33.80 -32.32
CA THR A 32 31.80 32.89 -33.46
C THR A 32 32.89 31.80 -33.43
N GLY A 33 32.56 30.62 -33.98
CA GLY A 33 33.56 29.62 -34.38
C GLY A 33 33.07 28.17 -34.36
N SER A 34 32.50 27.70 -35.47
CA SER A 34 32.52 26.27 -35.88
C SER A 34 33.84 26.00 -36.65
N PRO A 35 34.40 24.76 -36.71
CA PRO A 35 33.70 23.49 -36.99
C PRO A 35 34.10 22.27 -36.14
N ALA A 36 33.23 21.25 -36.23
CA ALA A 36 33.34 19.86 -35.76
C ALA A 36 34.54 19.09 -36.40
N PRO A 37 34.86 17.82 -36.06
CA PRO A 37 34.07 16.84 -35.30
C PRO A 37 34.84 16.01 -34.25
N ASP A 38 34.15 15.53 -33.22
CA ASP A 38 34.46 14.24 -32.61
C ASP A 38 33.19 13.65 -32.00
N GLY A 39 32.82 12.48 -32.50
CA GLY A 39 31.59 11.77 -32.20
C GLY A 39 31.60 11.22 -30.78
N VAL A 40 30.89 11.90 -29.88
CA VAL A 40 30.46 11.32 -28.61
C VAL A 40 29.10 10.69 -28.85
N ALA A 41 29.04 9.36 -28.71
CA ALA A 41 27.82 8.59 -28.77
C ALA A 41 26.84 9.07 -27.69
N THR A 42 25.81 9.80 -28.10
CA THR A 42 24.59 10.00 -27.32
C THR A 42 23.86 8.67 -27.28
N ALA A 43 24.04 7.94 -26.18
CA ALA A 43 23.11 6.88 -25.79
C ALA A 43 21.77 7.55 -25.45
N SER A 44 20.88 7.64 -26.44
CA SER A 44 19.47 7.90 -26.20
C SER A 44 18.90 6.72 -25.42
N SER A 45 18.78 6.85 -24.11
CA SER A 45 17.98 5.95 -23.29
C SER A 45 16.50 6.20 -23.60
N THR A 46 16.02 5.61 -24.69
CA THR A 46 14.59 5.39 -24.87
C THR A 46 14.15 4.37 -23.81
N SER A 47 13.77 4.88 -22.64
CA SER A 47 12.92 4.15 -21.70
C SER A 47 11.61 3.87 -22.41
N SER A 48 11.55 2.73 -23.09
CA SER A 48 10.28 2.22 -23.59
C SER A 48 9.44 1.91 -22.35
N PRO A 49 8.24 2.50 -22.19
CA PRO A 49 7.32 2.02 -21.18
C PRO A 49 7.10 0.54 -21.50
N VAL A 50 7.43 -0.34 -20.55
CA VAL A 50 7.10 -1.76 -20.67
C VAL A 50 5.58 -1.80 -20.74
N ALA A 51 5.06 -2.03 -21.95
CA ALA A 51 3.64 -2.13 -22.18
C ALA A 51 3.12 -3.32 -21.37
N PHE A 52 2.16 -3.03 -20.50
CA PHE A 52 1.39 -4.00 -19.75
C PHE A 52 0.81 -5.05 -20.72
N VAL A 53 1.20 -6.31 -20.54
CA VAL A 53 0.50 -7.43 -21.17
C VAL A 53 -0.40 -8.03 -20.10
N PRO A 54 -1.72 -7.77 -20.12
CA PRO A 54 -2.62 -8.42 -19.20
C PRO A 54 -2.50 -9.93 -19.38
N THR A 55 -2.13 -10.65 -18.32
CA THR A 55 -2.29 -12.11 -18.30
C THR A 55 -3.77 -12.41 -18.27
N SER A 56 -4.30 -12.89 -19.39
CA SER A 56 -5.65 -13.44 -19.47
C SER A 56 -5.83 -14.52 -18.41
N THR A 57 -6.77 -14.34 -17.48
CA THR A 57 -7.10 -15.27 -16.41
C THR A 57 -7.99 -16.39 -16.94
N THR A 58 -7.43 -17.32 -17.72
CA THR A 58 -8.18 -18.51 -18.19
C THR A 58 -8.48 -19.52 -17.07
N ASN A 59 -7.86 -19.36 -15.90
CA ASN A 59 -8.06 -20.27 -14.78
C ASN A 59 -9.33 -19.90 -14.00
N THR A 60 -10.15 -20.91 -13.68
CA THR A 60 -11.26 -20.78 -12.72
C THR A 60 -10.71 -20.99 -11.31
N LEU A 61 -10.85 -20.00 -10.42
CA LEU A 61 -10.56 -20.16 -8.98
C LEU A 61 -11.50 -21.24 -8.42
N ASN A 62 -11.03 -22.48 -8.37
CA ASN A 62 -11.76 -23.63 -7.85
C ASN A 62 -10.95 -24.28 -6.73
N LEU A 63 -10.60 -23.46 -5.75
CA LEU A 63 -9.81 -23.83 -4.59
C LEU A 63 -10.65 -23.60 -3.36
N LEU A 64 -10.59 -24.52 -2.40
CA LEU A 64 -11.26 -24.38 -1.11
C LEU A 64 -12.77 -24.03 -1.26
N ALA A 65 -13.47 -24.71 -2.17
CA ALA A 65 -14.87 -24.44 -2.42
C ALA A 65 -15.71 -24.61 -1.12
N PRO A 66 -16.64 -23.69 -0.80
CA PRO A 66 -17.42 -23.78 0.43
C PRO A 66 -18.30 -25.03 0.43
N ALA A 67 -18.16 -25.90 1.43
CA ALA A 67 -18.85 -27.21 1.48
C ALA A 67 -20.39 -27.08 1.47
N GLY A 68 -20.93 -26.02 2.06
CA GLY A 68 -22.37 -25.72 2.08
C GLY A 68 -22.80 -24.66 1.07
N GLY A 69 -21.90 -24.21 0.18
CA GLY A 69 -22.08 -23.00 -0.61
C GLY A 69 -21.97 -21.71 0.22
N PRO A 70 -21.92 -20.54 -0.45
CA PRO A 70 -21.88 -19.25 0.23
C PRO A 70 -23.22 -18.93 0.91
N PRO A 71 -23.22 -18.21 2.05
CA PRO A 71 -24.44 -17.76 2.71
C PRO A 71 -25.33 -16.91 1.78
N ALA A 72 -26.64 -17.19 1.75
CA ALA A 72 -27.57 -16.52 0.84
C ALA A 72 -27.61 -14.99 1.00
N THR A 73 -27.43 -14.48 2.22
CA THR A 73 -27.33 -13.04 2.50
C THR A 73 -26.09 -12.42 1.86
N PHE A 74 -24.96 -13.12 1.90
CA PHE A 74 -23.71 -12.66 1.30
C PHE A 74 -23.79 -12.69 -0.24
N VAL A 75 -24.40 -13.74 -0.81
CA VAL A 75 -24.72 -13.79 -2.25
C VAL A 75 -25.60 -12.60 -2.66
N ALA A 76 -26.63 -12.28 -1.88
CA ALA A 76 -27.50 -11.14 -2.16
C ALA A 76 -26.76 -9.79 -2.11
N GLN A 77 -25.85 -9.60 -1.15
CA GLN A 77 -24.98 -8.42 -1.08
C GLN A 77 -24.11 -8.31 -2.34
N VAL A 78 -23.40 -9.38 -2.72
CA VAL A 78 -22.55 -9.38 -3.93
C VAL A 78 -23.38 -9.10 -5.20
N ASN A 79 -24.56 -9.69 -5.31
CA ASN A 79 -25.45 -9.47 -6.46
C ASN A 79 -26.01 -8.05 -6.55
N SER A 80 -26.01 -7.30 -5.45
CA SER A 80 -26.46 -5.90 -5.41
C SER A 80 -25.40 -4.91 -5.89
N ILE A 81 -24.17 -5.36 -6.18
CA ILE A 81 -23.14 -4.52 -6.81
C ILE A 81 -23.64 -4.04 -8.17
N THR A 82 -23.45 -2.76 -8.42
CA THR A 82 -23.81 -2.13 -9.69
C THR A 82 -22.54 -1.58 -10.33
N CYS A 83 -22.38 -1.78 -11.63
CA CYS A 83 -21.25 -1.25 -12.39
C CYS A 83 -21.75 -0.52 -13.63
N THR A 84 -21.08 0.58 -13.96
CA THR A 84 -21.40 1.46 -15.09
C THR A 84 -20.13 1.76 -15.89
N GLY A 85 -20.17 1.36 -17.17
CA GLY A 85 -19.07 1.58 -18.11
C GLY A 85 -17.96 0.53 -18.03
N PRO A 86 -17.03 0.56 -19.01
CA PRO A 86 -15.91 -0.37 -19.07
C PRO A 86 -14.90 -0.04 -17.97
N ILE A 87 -14.03 -0.99 -17.64
CA ILE A 87 -12.78 -0.77 -16.91
C ILE A 87 -11.69 -1.32 -17.82
N GLY A 88 -10.63 -0.56 -18.09
CA GLY A 88 -9.47 -1.05 -18.83
C GLY A 88 -8.60 -1.95 -17.96
N ALA A 89 -8.02 -3.00 -18.53
CA ALA A 89 -7.18 -3.93 -17.77
C ALA A 89 -5.91 -3.28 -17.16
N SER A 90 -5.45 -2.18 -17.77
CA SER A 90 -4.31 -1.37 -17.30
C SER A 90 -4.73 -0.13 -16.52
N ASP A 91 -6.03 0.10 -16.32
CA ASP A 91 -6.51 1.30 -15.64
C ASP A 91 -6.07 1.27 -14.18
N SER A 92 -5.57 2.41 -13.69
CA SER A 92 -5.40 2.58 -12.25
C SER A 92 -6.78 2.74 -11.62
N VAL A 93 -7.12 1.88 -10.67
CA VAL A 93 -8.42 1.92 -9.99
C VAL A 93 -8.24 1.89 -8.48
N ALA A 94 -9.19 2.44 -7.75
CA ALA A 94 -9.17 2.44 -6.29
C ALA A 94 -10.54 2.07 -5.73
N PHE A 95 -10.57 1.14 -4.78
CA PHE A 95 -11.74 0.97 -3.90
C PHE A 95 -11.69 2.03 -2.81
N VAL A 96 -12.72 2.87 -2.76
CA VAL A 96 -12.76 4.02 -1.86
C VAL A 96 -14.13 4.19 -1.20
N GLN A 97 -14.12 4.84 -0.04
CA GLN A 97 -15.30 5.48 0.53
C GLN A 97 -15.26 6.97 0.18
N LEU A 98 -16.31 7.46 -0.47
CA LEU A 98 -16.50 8.88 -0.75
C LEU A 98 -17.12 9.60 0.44
N HIS A 99 -16.98 10.93 0.48
CA HIS A 99 -17.60 11.79 1.49
C HIS A 99 -19.13 11.67 1.58
N SER A 100 -19.78 11.21 0.50
CA SER A 100 -21.21 10.87 0.49
C SER A 100 -21.54 9.60 1.30
N GLY A 101 -20.54 8.87 1.80
CA GLY A 101 -20.66 7.55 2.41
C GLY A 101 -20.71 6.39 1.40
N SER A 102 -20.60 6.67 0.10
CA SER A 102 -20.68 5.64 -0.95
C SER A 102 -19.38 4.87 -1.07
N HIS A 103 -19.46 3.53 -1.14
CA HIS A 103 -18.33 2.65 -1.44
C HIS A 103 -18.29 2.36 -2.94
N VAL A 104 -17.20 2.71 -3.60
CA VAL A 104 -17.09 2.63 -5.06
C VAL A 104 -15.71 2.19 -5.52
N ILE A 105 -15.64 1.65 -6.74
CA ILE A 105 -14.42 1.63 -7.53
C ILE A 105 -14.34 2.95 -8.30
N ARG A 106 -13.26 3.70 -8.08
CA ARG A 106 -12.89 4.88 -8.86
C ARG A 106 -11.88 4.46 -9.92
N ASP A 107 -12.13 4.83 -11.16
CA ASP A 107 -11.20 4.67 -12.28
C ASP A 107 -10.51 6.00 -12.59
N TYR A 108 -9.18 5.93 -12.71
CA TYR A 108 -8.24 7.03 -12.97
C TYR A 108 -7.61 6.95 -14.38
N SER A 109 -8.25 6.28 -15.34
CA SER A 109 -7.86 6.33 -16.76
C SER A 109 -7.75 7.77 -17.30
N ASP A 110 -8.58 8.69 -16.79
CA ASP A 110 -8.40 10.14 -16.87
C ASP A 110 -8.24 10.71 -15.44
N PRO A 111 -7.00 10.91 -14.95
CA PRO A 111 -6.74 11.41 -13.59
C PRO A 111 -7.34 12.79 -13.30
N ALA A 112 -7.57 13.61 -14.34
CA ALA A 112 -8.19 14.92 -14.17
C ALA A 112 -9.70 14.82 -13.97
N ARG A 113 -10.33 13.70 -14.36
CA ARG A 113 -11.77 13.46 -14.23
C ARG A 113 -12.04 12.00 -13.83
N PRO A 114 -11.58 11.54 -12.66
CA PRO A 114 -11.79 10.15 -12.28
C PRO A 114 -13.28 9.87 -12.11
N ARG A 115 -13.71 8.67 -12.49
CA ARG A 115 -15.14 8.28 -12.52
C ARG A 115 -15.39 7.13 -11.56
N SER A 116 -16.60 7.06 -11.00
CA SER A 116 -17.03 5.89 -10.23
C SER A 116 -17.62 4.87 -11.20
N VAL A 117 -17.04 3.67 -11.26
CA VAL A 117 -17.37 2.62 -12.25
C VAL A 117 -18.10 1.43 -11.65
N CYS A 118 -17.98 1.21 -10.35
CA CYS A 118 -18.77 0.23 -9.61
C CYS A 118 -19.15 0.79 -8.24
N GLN A 119 -20.34 0.45 -7.74
CA GLN A 119 -20.83 0.82 -6.43
C GLN A 119 -21.14 -0.45 -5.63
N PHE A 120 -20.64 -0.47 -4.40
CA PHE A 120 -20.72 -1.58 -3.46
C PHE A 120 -21.69 -1.25 -2.32
N PRO A 121 -22.35 -2.26 -1.73
CA PRO A 121 -23.07 -2.07 -0.48
C PRO A 121 -22.16 -1.58 0.64
N ALA A 122 -22.71 -0.74 1.52
CA ALA A 122 -21.94 -0.15 2.62
C ALA A 122 -21.44 -1.19 3.63
N ASP A 123 -22.18 -2.29 3.78
CA ASP A 123 -21.90 -3.41 4.70
C ASP A 123 -21.05 -4.52 4.08
N LEU A 124 -20.68 -4.40 2.80
CA LEU A 124 -19.83 -5.37 2.11
C LEU A 124 -18.35 -5.06 2.39
N ALA A 125 -17.71 -5.89 3.20
CA ALA A 125 -16.29 -5.78 3.51
C ALA A 125 -15.45 -6.13 2.26
N THR A 126 -14.95 -5.11 1.57
CA THR A 126 -13.98 -5.29 0.49
C THR A 126 -12.60 -5.44 1.09
N ALA A 127 -11.96 -6.57 0.80
CA ALA A 127 -10.67 -6.91 1.37
C ALA A 127 -9.51 -6.42 0.48
N GLN A 128 -9.62 -6.52 -0.85
CA GLN A 128 -8.52 -6.18 -1.75
C GLN A 128 -8.97 -6.02 -3.21
N LEU A 129 -8.21 -5.26 -4.00
CA LEU A 129 -8.17 -5.39 -5.46
C LEU A 129 -7.02 -6.33 -5.86
N ILE A 130 -7.35 -7.40 -6.58
CA ILE A 130 -6.38 -8.36 -7.13
C ILE A 130 -5.82 -7.84 -8.45
N ASP A 131 -6.69 -7.29 -9.29
CA ASP A 131 -6.36 -6.50 -10.47
C ASP A 131 -7.44 -5.44 -10.74
N ALA A 132 -7.42 -4.80 -11.92
CA ALA A 132 -8.42 -3.79 -12.30
C ALA A 132 -9.86 -4.33 -12.39
N HIS A 133 -10.01 -5.64 -12.62
CA HIS A 133 -11.28 -6.34 -12.83
C HIS A 133 -11.65 -7.27 -11.68
N HIS A 134 -10.73 -7.62 -10.79
CA HIS A 134 -11.00 -8.58 -9.72
C HIS A 134 -10.96 -7.92 -8.35
N ALA A 135 -12.13 -7.85 -7.71
CA ALA A 135 -12.27 -7.42 -6.32
C ALA A 135 -12.48 -8.62 -5.39
N LEU A 136 -11.70 -8.68 -4.33
CA LEU A 136 -11.84 -9.66 -3.26
C LEU A 136 -12.71 -9.08 -2.14
N VAL A 137 -13.80 -9.76 -1.81
CA VAL A 137 -14.70 -9.39 -0.71
C VAL A 137 -14.77 -10.50 0.34
N GLY A 138 -14.85 -10.11 1.61
CA GLY A 138 -14.98 -10.99 2.75
C GLY A 138 -16.40 -11.05 3.29
N GLY A 139 -16.80 -12.24 3.75
CA GLY A 139 -18.08 -12.50 4.38
C GLY A 139 -17.94 -13.28 5.69
N PRO A 140 -19.06 -13.72 6.27
CA PRO A 140 -19.05 -14.45 7.52
C PRO A 140 -18.42 -15.84 7.36
N ASN A 141 -17.96 -16.42 8.48
CA ASN A 141 -17.40 -17.77 8.55
C ASN A 141 -16.24 -18.03 7.58
N PHE A 142 -15.41 -17.00 7.36
CA PHE A 142 -14.22 -17.05 6.49
C PHE A 142 -14.54 -17.44 5.05
N VAL A 143 -15.76 -17.11 4.60
CA VAL A 143 -16.17 -17.21 3.20
C VAL A 143 -15.77 -15.91 2.49
N TYR A 144 -15.18 -16.05 1.32
CA TYR A 144 -14.74 -14.94 0.48
C TYR A 144 -15.26 -15.13 -0.94
N ALA A 145 -15.31 -14.02 -1.68
CA ALA A 145 -15.56 -14.04 -3.11
C ALA A 145 -14.54 -13.19 -3.86
N VAL A 146 -14.04 -13.73 -4.97
CA VAL A 146 -13.42 -12.91 -6.03
C VAL A 146 -14.51 -12.57 -7.03
N ILE A 147 -14.75 -11.27 -7.21
CA ILE A 147 -15.77 -10.72 -8.11
C ILE A 147 -15.06 -10.15 -9.32
N GLU A 148 -15.39 -10.67 -10.49
CA GLU A 148 -15.01 -10.13 -11.80
C GLU A 148 -15.91 -8.92 -12.11
N LEU A 149 -15.31 -7.79 -12.48
CA LEU A 149 -15.94 -6.50 -12.73
C LEU A 149 -15.57 -6.01 -14.15
N PRO A 150 -16.52 -5.47 -14.91
CA PRO A 150 -17.90 -5.15 -14.55
C PRO A 150 -18.92 -6.29 -14.73
N GLU A 151 -18.49 -7.50 -15.11
CA GLU A 151 -19.34 -8.65 -15.45
C GLU A 151 -20.14 -9.19 -14.26
N LYS A 152 -19.63 -8.96 -13.04
CA LYS A 152 -20.18 -9.39 -11.74
C LYS A 152 -20.27 -10.91 -11.58
N THR A 153 -19.31 -11.63 -12.16
CA THR A 153 -19.17 -13.07 -11.91
C THR A 153 -18.43 -13.28 -10.58
N ALA A 154 -19.03 -14.02 -9.65
CA ALA A 154 -18.42 -14.29 -8.35
C ALA A 154 -17.87 -15.72 -8.25
N ARG A 155 -16.64 -15.85 -7.75
CA ARG A 155 -15.98 -17.12 -7.44
C ARG A 155 -15.76 -17.22 -5.94
N TRP A 156 -16.34 -18.25 -5.34
CA TRP A 156 -16.43 -18.38 -3.89
C TRP A 156 -15.40 -19.37 -3.37
N PHE A 157 -14.79 -19.05 -2.24
CA PHE A 157 -13.95 -19.98 -1.48
C PHE A 157 -14.16 -19.76 0.02
N GLN A 158 -13.81 -20.76 0.82
CA GLN A 158 -13.92 -20.72 2.27
C GLN A 158 -12.64 -21.24 2.90
N LEU A 159 -12.02 -20.44 3.76
CA LEU A 159 -10.83 -20.90 4.48
C LEU A 159 -11.23 -21.97 5.52
N PRO A 160 -10.44 -23.05 5.67
CA PRO A 160 -10.70 -24.07 6.67
C PRO A 160 -10.69 -23.48 8.09
N ASN A 161 -11.78 -23.72 8.83
CA ASN A 161 -11.91 -23.36 10.24
C ASN A 161 -12.19 -24.64 11.02
N VAL A 162 -11.16 -25.23 11.64
CA VAL A 162 -11.22 -26.56 12.26
C VAL A 162 -10.80 -26.47 13.72
N GLY A 163 -11.72 -26.81 14.63
CA GLY A 163 -11.43 -26.80 16.07
C GLY A 163 -11.01 -25.42 16.55
N ASP A 164 -9.82 -25.34 17.16
CA ASP A 164 -9.24 -24.11 17.71
C ASP A 164 -8.30 -23.38 16.72
N GLN A 165 -8.36 -23.74 15.42
CA GLN A 165 -7.57 -23.09 14.37
C GLN A 165 -8.35 -21.98 13.69
N PHE A 166 -7.87 -20.75 13.84
CA PHE A 166 -8.50 -19.57 13.25
C PHE A 166 -7.77 -19.16 11.97
N PRO A 167 -8.43 -19.22 10.79
CA PRO A 167 -7.80 -18.84 9.54
C PRO A 167 -7.79 -17.32 9.35
N THR A 168 -6.74 -16.80 8.72
CA THR A 168 -6.63 -15.40 8.26
C THR A 168 -6.17 -15.39 6.81
N LEU A 169 -6.96 -14.81 5.91
CA LEU A 169 -6.57 -14.67 4.51
C LEU A 169 -5.30 -13.83 4.39
N VAL A 170 -4.33 -14.32 3.64
CA VAL A 170 -3.08 -13.61 3.36
C VAL A 170 -3.18 -12.93 2.00
N ALA A 171 -3.42 -13.70 0.93
CA ALA A 171 -3.52 -13.17 -0.42
C ALA A 171 -4.16 -14.19 -1.38
N VAL A 172 -4.69 -13.70 -2.51
CA VAL A 172 -5.08 -14.52 -3.68
C VAL A 172 -4.13 -14.17 -4.82
N ALA A 173 -3.62 -15.17 -5.53
CA ALA A 173 -2.71 -14.93 -6.66
C ALA A 173 -3.43 -14.22 -7.81
N PRO A 174 -2.76 -13.31 -8.57
CA PRO A 174 -3.35 -12.62 -9.71
C PRO A 174 -3.92 -13.55 -10.78
N GLN A 175 -3.32 -14.73 -10.98
CA GLN A 175 -3.77 -15.75 -11.93
C GLN A 175 -4.95 -16.56 -11.42
N LEU A 176 -5.43 -16.29 -10.20
CA LEU A 176 -6.55 -16.95 -9.55
C LEU A 176 -6.38 -18.47 -9.41
N ASP A 177 -5.15 -18.93 -9.25
CA ASP A 177 -4.74 -20.34 -9.17
C ASP A 177 -4.07 -20.71 -7.84
N ALA A 178 -3.92 -19.76 -6.92
CA ALA A 178 -3.42 -19.98 -5.58
C ALA A 178 -4.09 -19.06 -4.53
N ILE A 179 -4.28 -19.59 -3.34
CA ILE A 179 -4.74 -18.85 -2.15
C ILE A 179 -3.73 -19.09 -1.04
N ALA A 180 -3.23 -18.01 -0.45
CA ALA A 180 -2.40 -18.07 0.74
C ALA A 180 -3.21 -17.62 1.96
N TYR A 181 -3.03 -18.32 3.08
CA TYR A 181 -3.65 -17.95 4.35
C TYR A 181 -2.81 -18.45 5.53
N LEU A 182 -3.05 -17.86 6.70
CA LEU A 182 -2.51 -18.33 7.97
C LEU A 182 -3.57 -19.15 8.70
N THR A 183 -3.17 -20.16 9.46
CA THR A 183 -3.98 -20.72 10.54
C THR A 183 -3.27 -20.56 11.87
N THR A 184 -3.94 -19.94 12.84
CA THR A 184 -3.42 -19.82 14.20
C THR A 184 -3.66 -21.11 14.97
N ASP A 185 -2.60 -21.87 15.21
CA ASP A 185 -2.60 -23.07 16.05
C ASP A 185 -2.30 -22.69 17.50
N MET A 186 -3.37 -22.46 18.27
CA MET A 186 -3.30 -22.08 19.69
C MET A 186 -2.57 -23.12 20.55
N ALA A 187 -2.75 -24.41 20.24
CA ALA A 187 -2.14 -25.50 21.00
C ALA A 187 -0.64 -25.60 20.69
N GLY A 188 -0.29 -25.50 19.41
CA GLY A 188 1.09 -25.49 18.94
C GLY A 188 1.84 -24.18 19.19
N LYS A 189 1.14 -23.10 19.54
CA LYS A 189 1.69 -21.75 19.67
C LYS A 189 2.39 -21.29 18.38
N THR A 190 1.78 -21.59 17.25
CA THR A 190 2.33 -21.29 15.93
C THR A 190 1.28 -20.80 14.97
N ASP A 191 1.66 -19.93 14.05
CA ASP A 191 0.88 -19.67 12.85
C ASP A 191 1.42 -20.54 11.70
N LYS A 192 0.56 -21.32 11.08
CA LYS A 192 0.91 -22.12 9.90
C LYS A 192 0.61 -21.31 8.65
N VAL A 193 1.59 -21.24 7.75
CA VAL A 193 1.39 -20.64 6.42
C VAL A 193 0.90 -21.73 5.49
N HIS A 194 -0.29 -21.55 4.96
CA HIS A 194 -0.91 -22.44 3.98
C HIS A 194 -0.80 -21.84 2.58
N LEU A 195 -0.57 -22.72 1.60
CA LEU A 195 -0.67 -22.41 0.19
C LEU A 195 -1.60 -23.45 -0.47
N ALA A 196 -2.81 -23.03 -0.79
CA ALA A 196 -3.78 -23.83 -1.51
C ALA A 196 -3.65 -23.58 -3.02
N THR A 197 -3.47 -24.65 -3.79
CA THR A 197 -3.41 -24.63 -5.26
C THR A 197 -4.20 -25.82 -5.81
N SER A 198 -4.21 -26.02 -7.14
CA SER A 198 -4.87 -27.18 -7.75
C SER A 198 -4.27 -28.53 -7.31
N SER A 199 -3.05 -28.55 -6.75
CA SER A 199 -2.45 -29.77 -6.18
C SER A 199 -2.93 -30.08 -4.76
N GLY A 200 -3.72 -29.18 -4.15
CA GLY A 200 -4.21 -29.29 -2.78
C GLY A 200 -3.75 -28.13 -1.89
N ASP A 201 -4.16 -28.19 -0.62
CA ASP A 201 -3.70 -27.29 0.45
C ASP A 201 -2.50 -27.90 1.17
N ALA A 202 -1.43 -27.12 1.31
CA ALA A 202 -0.21 -27.52 1.98
C ALA A 202 0.27 -26.46 2.97
N VAL A 203 0.71 -26.91 4.15
CA VAL A 203 1.46 -26.07 5.10
C VAL A 203 2.89 -25.95 4.60
N VAL A 204 3.28 -24.73 4.21
CA VAL A 204 4.60 -24.43 3.63
C VAL A 204 5.56 -23.78 4.63
N ALA A 205 5.04 -23.24 5.73
CA ALA A 205 5.87 -22.75 6.84
C ALA A 205 5.11 -22.81 8.18
N SER A 206 5.87 -22.74 9.27
CA SER A 206 5.35 -22.63 10.63
C SER A 206 6.12 -21.53 11.37
N LEU A 207 5.40 -20.51 11.83
CA LEU A 207 5.92 -19.33 12.50
C LEU A 207 5.53 -19.33 13.97
N THR A 208 6.33 -18.71 14.84
CA THR A 208 6.06 -18.69 16.28
C THR A 208 4.95 -17.68 16.60
N ASN A 209 3.89 -18.15 17.26
CA ASN A 209 2.80 -17.30 17.75
C ASN A 209 2.24 -17.83 19.09
N PRO A 210 2.84 -17.48 20.23
CA PRO A 210 2.34 -17.86 21.55
C PRO A 210 1.14 -17.04 22.02
N HIS A 211 0.72 -16.00 21.27
CA HIS A 211 -0.31 -15.05 21.69
C HIS A 211 -1.69 -15.34 21.09
N GLY A 212 -1.75 -16.13 20.02
CA GLY A 212 -3.02 -16.56 19.45
C GLY A 212 -3.69 -15.54 18.54
N GLY A 213 -2.88 -14.76 17.81
CA GLY A 213 -3.36 -13.77 16.86
C GLY A 213 -2.65 -12.42 16.98
N ARG A 214 -3.11 -11.45 16.19
CA ARG A 214 -2.61 -10.08 16.18
C ARG A 214 -3.27 -9.25 17.28
N CYS A 215 -2.48 -8.47 18.03
CA CYS A 215 -3.00 -7.60 19.09
C CYS A 215 -3.38 -6.18 18.64
N GLY A 216 -3.32 -5.85 17.34
CA GLY A 216 -3.59 -4.49 16.87
C GLY A 216 -2.45 -3.52 17.21
N SER A 217 -1.85 -2.89 16.22
CA SER A 217 -0.85 -1.83 16.45
C SER A 217 -0.75 -0.85 15.28
N ALA A 218 -0.17 0.33 15.51
CA ALA A 218 0.17 1.26 14.43
C ALA A 218 1.19 0.69 13.42
N GLU A 219 1.79 -0.46 13.76
CA GLU A 219 2.75 -1.20 12.93
C GLU A 219 2.12 -2.34 12.15
N ASP A 220 0.82 -2.56 12.33
CA ASP A 220 0.10 -3.59 11.60
C ASP A 220 -0.02 -3.16 10.14
N SER A 221 0.34 -4.09 9.28
CA SER A 221 0.27 -3.95 7.82
C SER A 221 -0.36 -5.19 7.23
N LYS A 222 -0.65 -5.16 5.94
CA LYS A 222 -1.25 -6.26 5.22
C LYS A 222 -0.48 -7.57 5.47
N PRO A 223 -1.17 -8.69 5.76
CA PRO A 223 -0.53 -9.97 6.10
C PRO A 223 0.26 -10.61 4.96
N GLY A 224 0.02 -10.21 3.71
CA GLY A 224 0.77 -10.68 2.56
C GLY A 224 0.26 -10.09 1.27
N ASP A 225 1.03 -10.26 0.21
CA ASP A 225 0.56 -10.00 -1.15
C ASP A 225 1.41 -10.78 -2.15
N TYR A 226 0.82 -11.07 -3.30
CA TYR A 226 1.59 -11.58 -4.43
C TYR A 226 2.30 -10.42 -5.15
N ALA A 227 3.51 -10.70 -5.64
CA ALA A 227 4.16 -9.84 -6.60
C ALA A 227 3.29 -9.74 -7.86
N HIS A 228 3.44 -8.65 -8.62
CA HIS A 228 2.64 -8.42 -9.82
C HIS A 228 2.69 -9.61 -10.81
N SER A 229 3.83 -10.28 -10.92
CA SER A 229 3.99 -11.46 -11.77
C SER A 229 3.20 -12.68 -11.30
N GLY A 230 2.76 -12.72 -10.04
CA GLY A 230 2.23 -13.90 -9.35
C GLY A 230 3.29 -14.93 -8.93
N GLY A 231 4.56 -14.77 -9.34
CA GLY A 231 5.62 -15.75 -9.07
C GLY A 231 6.13 -15.78 -7.63
N HIS A 232 5.96 -14.68 -6.90
CA HIS A 232 6.41 -14.53 -5.52
C HIS A 232 5.27 -14.07 -4.62
N LEU A 233 5.27 -14.55 -3.38
CA LEU A 233 4.35 -14.16 -2.31
C LEU A 233 5.17 -13.69 -1.12
N TYR A 234 4.86 -12.54 -0.52
CA TYR A 234 5.33 -12.26 0.83
C TYR A 234 4.26 -12.65 1.85
N VAL A 235 4.69 -13.14 3.00
CA VAL A 235 3.84 -13.37 4.17
C VAL A 235 4.46 -12.63 5.35
N LEU A 236 3.75 -11.65 5.86
CA LEU A 236 4.14 -10.84 7.00
C LEU A 236 3.24 -11.20 8.19
N ASP A 237 3.78 -12.05 9.05
CA ASP A 237 3.13 -12.45 10.29
C ASP A 237 3.50 -11.48 11.41
N GLN A 238 2.49 -10.90 12.08
CA GLN A 238 2.67 -9.83 13.08
C GLN A 238 1.84 -10.08 14.34
N PRO A 239 1.96 -11.26 14.99
CA PRO A 239 1.13 -11.57 16.15
C PRO A 239 1.48 -10.64 17.32
N PHE A 240 2.77 -10.36 17.49
CA PHE A 240 3.27 -9.40 18.45
C PHE A 240 4.61 -8.82 18.00
N GLN A 241 4.84 -7.54 18.29
CA GLN A 241 5.96 -6.74 17.76
C GLN A 241 7.33 -7.41 17.93
N THR A 242 7.55 -8.12 19.03
CA THR A 242 8.83 -8.77 19.36
C THR A 242 9.07 -10.09 18.61
N ILE A 243 8.08 -10.58 17.86
CA ILE A 243 8.14 -11.85 17.15
C ILE A 243 7.62 -11.79 15.70
N ASN A 244 7.44 -10.59 15.13
CA ASN A 244 7.05 -10.48 13.71
C ASN A 244 8.02 -11.27 12.81
N SER A 245 7.45 -11.85 11.76
CA SER A 245 8.18 -12.66 10.79
C SER A 245 7.77 -12.25 9.37
N LEU A 246 8.75 -12.12 8.48
CA LEU A 246 8.52 -11.90 7.05
C LEU A 246 9.12 -13.06 6.26
N LEU A 247 8.29 -13.70 5.46
CA LEU A 247 8.70 -14.69 4.48
C LEU A 247 8.51 -14.14 3.06
N VAL A 248 9.36 -14.58 2.13
CA VAL A 248 9.06 -14.54 0.70
C VAL A 248 9.08 -15.98 0.19
N LEU A 249 8.01 -16.38 -0.48
CA LEU A 249 7.79 -17.72 -1.00
C LEU A 249 7.76 -17.69 -2.54
N GLU A 250 8.27 -18.75 -3.16
CA GLU A 250 8.16 -19.04 -4.59
C GLU A 250 7.75 -20.51 -4.74
N GLY A 251 6.55 -20.78 -5.27
CA GLY A 251 6.03 -22.16 -5.39
C GLY A 251 6.00 -22.93 -4.06
N GLY A 252 5.75 -22.24 -2.94
CA GLY A 252 5.77 -22.82 -1.59
C GLY A 252 7.16 -22.97 -0.96
N LEU A 253 8.24 -22.62 -1.66
CA LEU A 253 9.60 -22.64 -1.13
C LEU A 253 10.00 -21.27 -0.57
N THR A 254 10.55 -21.25 0.64
CA THR A 254 11.07 -20.03 1.26
C THR A 254 12.33 -19.52 0.56
N ARG A 255 12.24 -18.32 -0.02
CA ARG A 255 13.35 -17.58 -0.66
C ARG A 255 13.95 -16.50 0.23
N LEU A 256 13.16 -15.94 1.13
CA LEU A 256 13.61 -15.02 2.18
C LEU A 256 12.92 -15.42 3.48
N ALA A 257 13.68 -15.43 4.58
CA ALA A 257 13.14 -15.54 5.93
C ALA A 257 13.76 -14.46 6.82
N VAL A 258 12.93 -13.54 7.30
CA VAL A 258 13.28 -12.56 8.32
C VAL A 258 12.49 -12.91 9.57
N ILE A 259 13.10 -13.75 10.41
CA ILE A 259 12.49 -14.32 11.62
C ILE A 259 13.32 -13.93 12.86
N PRO A 260 12.70 -13.81 14.04
CA PRO A 260 13.43 -13.48 15.26
C PRO A 260 14.37 -14.64 15.68
N GLN A 261 15.56 -14.30 16.14
CA GLN A 261 16.48 -15.22 16.84
C GLN A 261 16.30 -15.06 18.36
N GLY A 262 15.06 -15.26 18.84
CA GLY A 262 14.62 -14.88 20.19
C GLY A 262 13.51 -13.83 20.14
N GLN A 263 13.77 -12.62 20.63
CA GLN A 263 12.85 -11.48 20.53
C GLN A 263 13.52 -10.32 19.81
N TRP A 264 12.78 -9.63 18.94
CA TRP A 264 13.22 -8.37 18.36
C TRP A 264 13.30 -7.29 19.45
N ALA A 265 14.36 -6.48 19.39
CA ALA A 265 14.33 -5.19 20.06
C ALA A 265 13.24 -4.29 19.44
N PRO A 266 12.67 -3.33 20.19
CA PRO A 266 11.67 -2.41 19.63
C PRO A 266 12.16 -1.73 18.34
N GLY A 267 11.38 -1.82 17.27
CA GLY A 267 11.70 -1.25 15.95
C GLY A 267 12.67 -2.09 15.10
N ALA A 268 13.17 -3.22 15.62
CA ALA A 268 14.07 -4.11 14.88
C ALA A 268 13.34 -5.12 13.98
N GLN A 269 12.08 -5.38 14.29
CA GLN A 269 11.23 -6.35 13.62
C GLN A 269 10.89 -5.99 12.16
N PRO A 270 10.57 -6.97 11.31
CA PRO A 270 10.04 -6.69 9.98
C PRO A 270 8.61 -6.13 10.06
N ALA A 271 8.30 -5.18 9.17
CA ALA A 271 6.96 -4.60 9.01
C ALA A 271 6.82 -3.90 7.65
N MET A 272 5.60 -3.49 7.28
CA MET A 272 5.33 -2.55 6.20
C MET A 272 5.96 -2.98 4.86
N ALA A 273 5.69 -4.22 4.46
CA ALA A 273 6.19 -4.80 3.22
C ALA A 273 5.29 -4.40 2.04
N VAL A 274 5.89 -4.08 0.89
CA VAL A 274 5.17 -3.69 -0.34
C VAL A 274 5.95 -4.15 -1.57
N TRP A 275 5.26 -4.75 -2.53
CA TRP A 275 5.84 -5.06 -3.84
C TRP A 275 5.90 -3.83 -4.73
N SER A 276 6.90 -3.76 -5.60
CA SER A 276 6.86 -2.89 -6.77
C SER A 276 5.71 -3.35 -7.69
N PRO A 277 4.88 -2.43 -8.20
CA PRO A 277 3.76 -2.79 -9.07
C PRO A 277 4.22 -3.21 -10.48
N THR A 278 5.47 -2.93 -10.84
CA THR A 278 6.04 -3.18 -12.17
C THR A 278 7.17 -4.20 -12.16
N SER A 279 7.54 -4.74 -10.99
CA SER A 279 8.62 -5.74 -10.89
C SER A 279 8.50 -6.59 -9.62
N ASP A 280 9.15 -7.76 -9.62
CA ASP A 280 9.29 -8.63 -8.45
C ASP A 280 10.36 -8.11 -7.46
N THR A 281 10.24 -6.84 -7.10
CA THR A 281 11.06 -6.19 -6.09
C THR A 281 10.22 -5.95 -4.85
N LEU A 282 10.59 -6.55 -3.72
CA LEU A 282 9.96 -6.28 -2.43
C LEU A 282 10.71 -5.17 -1.72
N TYR A 283 9.99 -4.24 -1.10
CA TYR A 283 10.52 -3.33 -0.10
C TYR A 283 9.88 -3.59 1.25
N TYR A 284 10.63 -3.48 2.34
CA TYR A 284 10.11 -3.71 3.69
C TYR A 284 10.95 -2.98 4.73
N ARG A 285 10.36 -2.67 5.89
CA ARG A 285 11.10 -2.11 7.02
C ARG A 285 11.74 -3.20 7.85
N LYS A 286 12.96 -3.00 8.32
CA LYS A 286 13.60 -3.83 9.36
C LYS A 286 14.79 -3.09 9.99
N GLY A 287 14.89 -3.09 11.31
CA GLY A 287 16.08 -2.59 12.00
C GLY A 287 16.32 -1.10 11.80
N GLY A 288 15.26 -0.28 11.77
CA GLY A 288 15.36 1.16 11.48
C GLY A 288 15.84 1.51 10.07
N ASN A 289 15.76 0.56 9.12
CA ASN A 289 16.10 0.76 7.72
C ASN A 289 14.96 0.27 6.83
N VAL A 290 14.95 0.77 5.60
CA VAL A 290 14.20 0.15 4.50
C VAL A 290 15.12 -0.79 3.75
N TRP A 291 14.66 -2.02 3.58
CA TRP A 291 15.33 -3.06 2.82
C TRP A 291 14.62 -3.26 1.49
N ARG A 292 15.39 -3.64 0.48
CA ARG A 292 14.92 -4.10 -0.81
C ARG A 292 15.35 -5.55 -1.01
N TRP A 293 14.46 -6.40 -1.48
CA TRP A 293 14.75 -7.76 -1.87
C TRP A 293 14.38 -8.01 -3.34
N THR A 294 15.19 -8.82 -4.01
CA THR A 294 14.93 -9.39 -5.34
C THR A 294 15.43 -10.83 -5.36
N ALA A 295 14.84 -11.70 -6.19
CA ALA A 295 15.30 -13.08 -6.32
C ALA A 295 16.79 -13.19 -6.69
N ALA A 296 17.26 -12.35 -7.62
CA ALA A 296 18.65 -12.39 -8.09
C ALA A 296 19.64 -11.73 -7.11
N GLY A 297 19.24 -10.65 -6.45
CA GLY A 297 20.14 -9.82 -5.62
C GLY A 297 20.06 -10.08 -4.11
N GLY A 298 19.09 -10.86 -3.66
CA GLY A 298 18.81 -11.02 -2.23
C GLY A 298 18.37 -9.72 -1.56
N ALA A 299 18.44 -9.69 -0.22
CA ALA A 299 18.07 -8.55 0.60
C ALA A 299 19.25 -7.57 0.78
N ARG A 300 19.01 -6.28 0.55
CA ARG A 300 19.98 -5.20 0.75
C ARG A 300 19.30 -3.97 1.35
N VAL A 301 20.05 -3.16 2.09
CA VAL A 301 19.56 -1.86 2.56
C VAL A 301 19.30 -0.96 1.36
N PHE A 302 18.13 -0.32 1.33
CA PHE A 302 17.71 0.64 0.32
C PHE A 302 17.73 2.06 0.87
N LEU A 303 17.02 2.33 1.98
CA LEU A 303 17.08 3.62 2.68
C LEU A 303 17.63 3.41 4.09
N PRO A 304 18.89 3.82 4.35
CA PRO A 304 19.48 3.70 5.67
C PRO A 304 18.85 4.69 6.65
N GLY A 305 18.58 4.25 7.88
CA GLY A 305 18.05 5.11 8.96
C GLY A 305 16.59 5.54 8.80
N VAL A 306 15.85 4.94 7.85
CA VAL A 306 14.43 5.23 7.63
C VAL A 306 13.56 4.15 8.28
N ALA A 307 12.78 4.57 9.29
CA ALA A 307 11.72 3.78 9.90
C ALA A 307 10.37 4.23 9.35
N TRP A 308 10.05 3.78 8.12
CA TRP A 308 8.84 4.23 7.45
C TRP A 308 7.56 3.65 8.05
N TYR A 309 6.44 4.30 7.73
CA TYR A 309 5.08 3.84 7.92
C TYR A 309 4.35 4.00 6.60
N TYR A 310 3.35 3.16 6.38
CA TYR A 310 2.40 3.37 5.29
C TYR A 310 3.05 3.51 3.89
N PRO A 311 4.04 2.67 3.52
CA PRO A 311 4.69 2.82 2.23
C PRO A 311 3.71 2.52 1.11
N THR A 312 3.81 3.31 0.04
CA THR A 312 3.11 3.12 -1.21
C THR A 312 4.00 3.40 -2.42
N ILE A 313 3.75 2.77 -3.55
CA ILE A 313 4.52 2.96 -4.80
C ILE A 313 3.59 3.47 -5.91
N SER A 314 4.03 4.38 -6.77
CA SER A 314 3.20 4.87 -7.89
C SER A 314 2.91 3.75 -8.88
N ALA A 315 1.80 3.83 -9.62
CA ALA A 315 1.38 2.76 -10.54
C ALA A 315 2.42 2.40 -11.61
N ASP A 316 3.24 3.36 -12.03
CA ASP A 316 4.37 3.18 -12.95
C ASP A 316 5.65 2.64 -12.29
N GLY A 317 5.66 2.50 -10.96
CA GLY A 317 6.82 2.03 -10.18
C GLY A 317 7.94 3.06 -10.00
N ASN A 318 7.74 4.32 -10.42
CA ASN A 318 8.80 5.33 -10.43
C ASN A 318 8.93 6.09 -9.12
N HIS A 319 7.90 6.11 -8.27
CA HIS A 319 7.89 6.85 -7.03
C HIS A 319 7.50 5.97 -5.86
N LEU A 320 8.14 6.18 -4.73
CA LEU A 320 7.77 5.57 -3.46
C LEU A 320 7.43 6.67 -2.47
N ALA A 321 6.26 6.61 -1.84
CA ALA A 321 5.87 7.52 -0.78
C ALA A 321 5.70 6.78 0.54
N TYR A 322 5.96 7.45 1.65
CA TYR A 322 5.81 6.88 2.99
C TYR A 322 5.73 7.95 4.07
N SER A 323 5.22 7.59 5.24
CA SER A 323 5.20 8.45 6.42
C SER A 323 6.38 8.17 7.36
N VAL A 324 6.81 9.18 8.11
CA VAL A 324 7.73 9.04 9.26
C VAL A 324 7.16 9.80 10.44
N ILE A 325 7.16 9.17 11.62
CA ILE A 325 6.75 9.79 12.87
C ILE A 325 7.80 10.83 13.30
N ARG A 326 7.32 12.03 13.60
CA ARG A 326 8.07 13.15 14.18
C ARG A 326 8.16 13.01 15.69
N SER A 327 9.04 13.80 16.31
CA SER A 327 9.20 13.82 17.77
C SER A 327 7.95 14.26 18.54
N ASP A 328 7.02 14.97 17.89
CA ASP A 328 5.73 15.40 18.47
C ASP A 328 4.60 14.38 18.26
N GLY A 329 4.89 13.22 17.67
CA GLY A 329 3.94 12.15 17.41
C GLY A 329 3.11 12.31 16.12
N LEU A 330 3.23 13.44 15.41
CA LEU A 330 2.64 13.62 14.09
C LEU A 330 3.54 13.01 12.99
N HIS A 331 3.07 12.94 11.76
CA HIS A 331 3.79 12.36 10.63
C HIS A 331 4.21 13.42 9.61
N ASN A 332 5.31 13.12 8.92
CA ASN A 332 5.70 13.75 7.66
C ASN A 332 5.62 12.70 6.54
N VAL A 333 5.11 13.07 5.37
CA VAL A 333 5.16 12.21 4.18
C VAL A 333 6.38 12.56 3.33
N TYR A 334 7.12 11.54 2.92
CA TYR A 334 8.27 11.65 2.02
C TYR A 334 8.00 10.93 0.71
N LEU A 335 8.60 11.43 -0.36
CA LEU A 335 8.61 10.87 -1.71
C LEU A 335 10.04 10.52 -2.11
N VAL A 336 10.24 9.37 -2.74
CA VAL A 336 11.52 8.88 -3.25
C VAL A 336 11.35 8.54 -4.73
N ASP A 337 12.24 9.08 -5.54
CA ASP A 337 12.35 8.73 -6.97
C ASP A 337 13.08 7.40 -7.11
N LEU A 338 12.34 6.34 -7.42
CA LEU A 338 12.85 4.99 -7.64
C LEU A 338 13.54 4.86 -9.01
N ALA A 339 13.16 5.67 -10.00
CA ALA A 339 13.71 5.59 -11.36
C ALA A 339 15.15 6.12 -11.41
N HIS A 340 15.44 7.20 -10.68
CA HIS A 340 16.75 7.86 -10.70
C HIS A 340 17.56 7.64 -9.42
N GLY A 341 17.05 6.89 -8.44
CA GLY A 341 17.74 6.62 -7.17
C GLY A 341 17.81 7.86 -6.28
N GLY A 342 16.73 8.63 -6.21
CA GLY A 342 16.65 9.90 -5.50
C GLY A 342 16.70 9.76 -3.98
N SER A 343 17.07 10.87 -3.31
CA SER A 343 16.93 11.01 -1.86
C SER A 343 15.46 11.29 -1.48
N PRO A 344 15.00 10.90 -0.27
CA PRO A 344 13.67 11.25 0.20
C PRO A 344 13.42 12.76 0.23
N GLN A 345 12.28 13.18 -0.30
CA GLN A 345 11.83 14.57 -0.34
C GLN A 345 10.55 14.71 0.47
N LEU A 346 10.48 15.70 1.36
CA LEU A 346 9.26 16.02 2.09
C LEU A 346 8.20 16.54 1.11
N VAL A 347 6.98 15.98 1.17
CA VAL A 347 5.84 16.42 0.34
C VAL A 347 4.66 16.86 1.20
N GLY A 348 3.87 17.79 0.66
CA GLY A 348 2.75 18.42 1.35
C GLY A 348 3.17 19.49 2.38
N LYS A 349 2.18 20.20 2.93
CA LYS A 349 2.39 21.33 3.87
C LYS A 349 1.94 21.03 5.30
N GLY A 350 2.88 20.82 6.20
CA GLY A 350 2.59 20.49 7.61
C GLY A 350 2.54 18.98 7.82
N ALA A 351 1.86 18.53 8.88
CA ALA A 351 1.80 17.10 9.17
C ALA A 351 0.86 16.36 8.20
N ARG A 352 1.33 15.23 7.69
CA ARG A 352 0.67 14.40 6.68
C ARG A 352 0.89 12.94 7.01
N THR A 353 -0.14 12.10 6.79
CA THR A 353 -0.06 10.67 7.06
C THR A 353 -0.82 9.82 6.04
N THR A 354 -0.59 8.50 6.10
CA THR A 354 -1.25 7.47 5.29
C THR A 354 -1.24 7.77 3.78
N PRO A 355 -0.06 7.97 3.16
CA PRO A 355 0.02 8.17 1.72
C PRO A 355 -0.45 6.93 0.94
N VAL A 356 -1.21 7.14 -0.14
CA VAL A 356 -1.63 6.11 -1.09
C VAL A 356 -1.64 6.70 -2.50
N PHE A 357 -0.92 6.09 -3.43
CA PHE A 357 -1.01 6.50 -4.84
C PHE A 357 -2.34 6.06 -5.45
N LEU A 358 -3.06 7.01 -6.05
CA LEU A 358 -4.30 6.74 -6.79
C LEU A 358 -4.02 6.38 -8.26
N ASN A 359 -2.89 6.87 -8.77
CA ASN A 359 -2.31 6.59 -10.09
C ASN A 359 -0.83 7.04 -10.06
N SER A 360 -0.19 7.17 -11.22
CA SER A 360 1.23 7.56 -11.30
C SER A 360 1.53 9.02 -10.89
N GLY A 361 0.54 9.92 -10.93
CA GLY A 361 0.72 11.36 -10.70
C GLY A 361 0.02 11.91 -9.45
N GLN A 362 -0.92 11.18 -8.87
CA GLN A 362 -1.74 11.63 -7.74
C GLN A 362 -1.48 10.81 -6.49
N LEU A 363 -1.10 11.49 -5.42
CA LEU A 363 -0.90 10.93 -4.08
C LEU A 363 -2.01 11.41 -3.14
N TRP A 364 -2.83 10.48 -2.65
CA TRP A 364 -3.78 10.76 -1.58
C TRP A 364 -3.11 10.63 -0.21
N TYR A 365 -3.45 11.50 0.73
CA TYR A 365 -3.05 11.37 2.15
C TYR A 365 -4.01 12.15 3.06
N ARG A 366 -3.81 12.04 4.37
CA ARG A 366 -4.56 12.80 5.38
C ARG A 366 -3.69 13.88 6.01
N SER A 367 -4.22 15.07 6.23
CA SER A 367 -3.58 16.06 7.10
C SER A 367 -3.70 15.64 8.56
N GLU A 368 -2.70 15.98 9.37
CA GLU A 368 -2.78 15.78 10.83
C GLU A 368 -2.60 17.11 11.57
N GLY A 369 -3.17 17.21 12.77
CA GLY A 369 -2.98 18.35 13.66
C GLY A 369 -4.24 18.79 14.40
N ASN A 370 -4.02 19.68 15.38
CA ASN A 370 -5.07 20.35 16.15
C ASN A 370 -5.15 21.80 15.66
N PRO A 371 -6.30 22.29 15.18
CA PRO A 371 -6.36 23.64 14.66
C PRO A 371 -6.37 24.65 15.81
N ILE A 372 -5.26 25.37 16.03
CA ILE A 372 -5.29 26.53 16.94
C ILE A 372 -6.14 27.67 16.31
N CYS A 373 -6.19 27.79 14.98
CA CYS A 373 -7.12 28.66 14.21
C CYS A 373 -7.17 28.18 12.74
N GLY A 374 -8.28 27.60 12.26
CA GLY A 374 -8.49 27.21 10.84
C GLY A 374 -8.93 25.74 10.65
N PRO A 375 -9.28 25.26 9.44
CA PRO A 375 -9.67 23.87 9.20
C PRO A 375 -8.43 22.94 9.17
N GLY A 376 -7.59 22.98 10.21
CA GLY A 376 -6.47 22.07 10.41
C GLY A 376 -6.93 20.83 11.17
N GLY A 377 -7.94 20.15 10.64
CA GLY A 377 -8.39 18.85 11.13
C GLY A 377 -7.82 17.72 10.28
N ASP A 378 -8.11 16.49 10.69
CA ASP A 378 -7.87 15.28 9.92
C ASP A 378 -8.69 15.31 8.61
N GLN A 379 -8.10 15.82 7.52
CA GLN A 379 -8.77 16.02 6.25
C GLN A 379 -8.04 15.27 5.13
N PRO A 380 -8.79 14.58 4.24
CA PRO A 380 -8.20 13.92 3.10
C PRO A 380 -7.83 14.94 2.01
N LEU A 381 -6.65 14.78 1.43
CA LEU A 381 -6.07 15.65 0.42
C LEU A 381 -5.55 14.80 -0.75
N VAL A 382 -5.51 15.39 -1.94
CA VAL A 382 -4.77 14.86 -3.09
C VAL A 382 -3.63 15.82 -3.40
N TYR A 383 -2.43 15.26 -3.53
CA TYR A 383 -1.21 15.94 -3.94
C TYR A 383 -0.87 15.56 -5.38
N GLU A 384 -0.68 16.57 -6.22
CA GLU A 384 -0.28 16.40 -7.62
C GLU A 384 1.24 16.42 -7.72
N LEU A 385 1.85 15.33 -8.19
CA LEU A 385 3.31 15.22 -8.28
C LEU A 385 3.91 16.19 -9.30
N GLY A 386 3.15 16.55 -10.35
CA GLY A 386 3.65 17.36 -11.46
C GLY A 386 3.96 18.82 -11.09
N ASP A 387 3.16 19.42 -10.21
CA ASP A 387 3.32 20.81 -9.79
C ASP A 387 3.42 21.02 -8.26
N GLY A 388 3.23 19.95 -7.49
CA GLY A 388 3.27 19.96 -6.04
C GLY A 388 2.07 20.65 -5.38
N SER A 389 0.96 20.80 -6.10
CA SER A 389 -0.27 21.37 -5.56
C SER A 389 -1.01 20.37 -4.65
N GLU A 390 -1.77 20.91 -3.70
CA GLU A 390 -2.64 20.15 -2.79
C GLU A 390 -4.08 20.62 -2.97
N ALA A 391 -5.02 19.69 -3.07
CA ALA A 391 -6.45 19.96 -3.11
C ALA A 391 -7.20 19.06 -2.13
N SER A 392 -8.34 19.54 -1.62
CA SER A 392 -9.26 18.71 -0.82
C SER A 392 -9.76 17.52 -1.62
N SER A 393 -9.75 16.33 -1.01
CA SER A 393 -10.26 15.12 -1.64
C SER A 393 -11.73 14.90 -1.31
N ILE A 394 -12.47 14.30 -2.26
CA ILE A 394 -13.81 13.74 -1.99
C ILE A 394 -13.74 12.31 -1.43
N ILE A 395 -12.54 11.73 -1.35
CA ILE A 395 -12.28 10.38 -0.86
C ILE A 395 -11.91 10.50 0.61
N ASP A 396 -12.77 9.96 1.48
CA ASP A 396 -12.54 9.95 2.93
C ASP A 396 -11.66 8.77 3.34
N PHE A 397 -11.73 7.66 2.60
CA PHE A 397 -10.94 6.46 2.87
C PHE A 397 -10.59 5.72 1.58
N VAL A 398 -9.34 5.26 1.48
CA VAL A 398 -8.86 4.37 0.41
C VAL A 398 -8.71 2.99 1.01
N GLY A 399 -9.47 2.01 0.51
CA GLY A 399 -9.44 0.64 1.01
C GLY A 399 -8.58 -0.31 0.18
N SER A 400 -8.35 -0.03 -1.09
CA SER A 400 -7.32 -0.71 -1.90
C SER A 400 -7.14 0.01 -3.22
N VAL A 401 -6.03 -0.24 -3.89
CA VAL A 401 -5.69 0.35 -5.19
C VAL A 401 -5.12 -0.73 -6.11
N TRP A 402 -5.34 -0.55 -7.41
CA TRP A 402 -4.69 -1.31 -8.46
C TRP A 402 -3.91 -0.36 -9.38
N PRO A 403 -2.66 -0.69 -9.75
CA PRO A 403 -1.81 -1.78 -9.23
C PRO A 403 -1.75 -1.81 -7.69
N SER A 404 -1.63 -3.00 -7.10
CA SER A 404 -1.52 -3.14 -5.64
C SER A 404 -0.21 -2.48 -5.20
N THR A 405 -0.33 -1.33 -4.55
CA THR A 405 0.82 -0.45 -4.32
C THR A 405 1.00 -0.03 -2.88
N SER A 406 0.22 -0.54 -1.93
CA SER A 406 0.23 -0.06 -0.53
C SER A 406 0.37 -1.21 0.47
N ALA A 407 1.08 -0.96 1.57
CA ALA A 407 1.21 -1.93 2.67
C ALA A 407 0.06 -1.87 3.69
N ASN A 408 -0.89 -0.93 3.56
CA ASN A 408 -1.85 -0.59 4.63
C ASN A 408 -3.17 -1.34 4.59
N PHE A 409 -3.57 -1.79 3.40
CA PHE A 409 -4.90 -2.32 3.16
C PHE A 409 -4.83 -3.61 2.34
#